data_AF-A0A7M1SNW7-F1
#
_entry.id   AF-A0A7M1SNW7-F1
#
_cell.length_a   1.000
_cell.length_b   1.000
_cell.length_c   1.000
_cell.angle_alpha   90.00
_cell.angle_beta   90.00
_cell.angle_gamma   90.00
#
_symmetry.space_group_name_H-M   'P 1'
#
loop_
_entity.id
_entity.type
_entity.pdbx_description
1 polymer ?
#
loop_
_entity_poly.entity_id
_entity_poly.type
_entity_poly.pdbx_seq_one_letter_code
_entity_poly.pdbx_strand_id
1 'polypeptide(L)'
;MRALRAWDVAFAVVVAVHLAAQAVDSRVLADGTQVLLVPALAGAVWSRSGLPHRSAALRAYAGGLVFSWIGDAAPRVLEGDAGFVAMVSAFLVAQVCFLATFLLLSRRRPSLGVIVGYLAGFVALFAACASGAGTLLPLVAVYGIVLVAVASTATTVSRRVGLGGVLFFFSDSLIALESFSSWYETPLHDVLVMTTYIAAQILFATGLLGRWRADQRAASSQPSPATGASSTRPDPSRRSSSSGSSTG
;
A
#
# COMPACT_ATOMS: atom_id res chain seq x y z
N MET A 1 23.48 4.53 -6.85
CA MET A 1 22.82 5.47 -7.78
C MET A 1 22.43 4.85 -9.12
N ARG A 2 23.29 4.05 -9.79
CA ARG A 2 22.97 3.43 -11.09
C ARG A 2 21.78 2.46 -11.05
N ALA A 3 21.75 1.54 -10.08
CA ALA A 3 20.66 0.56 -9.93
C ALA A 3 19.29 1.20 -9.64
N LEU A 4 19.26 2.30 -8.88
CA LEU A 4 18.04 3.09 -8.62
C LEU A 4 17.42 3.59 -9.93
N ARG A 5 18.24 4.21 -10.78
CA ARG A 5 17.80 4.73 -12.07
C ARG A 5 17.41 3.60 -13.03
N ALA A 6 18.07 2.44 -12.97
CA ALA A 6 17.75 1.31 -13.82
C ALA A 6 16.34 0.76 -13.55
N TRP A 7 15.95 0.56 -12.29
CA TRP A 7 14.61 0.08 -11.96
C TRP A 7 13.51 1.10 -12.25
N ASP A 8 13.76 2.39 -11.98
CA ASP A 8 12.81 3.46 -12.33
C ASP A 8 12.57 3.50 -13.85
N VAL A 9 13.63 3.39 -14.65
CA VAL A 9 13.55 3.34 -16.12
C VAL A 9 12.85 2.06 -16.58
N ALA A 10 13.21 0.90 -16.04
CA ALA A 10 12.58 -0.37 -16.40
C ALA A 10 11.07 -0.33 -16.12
N PHE A 11 10.66 0.14 -14.95
CA PHE A 11 9.26 0.30 -14.62
C PHE A 11 8.56 1.29 -15.55
N ALA A 12 9.16 2.46 -15.85
CA ALA A 12 8.58 3.43 -16.78
C ALA A 12 8.41 2.86 -18.20
N VAL A 13 9.37 2.06 -18.68
CA VAL A 13 9.29 1.37 -19.97
C VAL A 13 8.15 0.35 -19.96
N VAL A 14 8.05 -0.49 -18.93
CA VAL A 14 6.96 -1.48 -18.81
C VAL A 14 5.59 -0.79 -18.81
N VAL A 15 5.43 0.31 -18.07
CA VAL A 15 4.19 1.11 -18.06
C VAL A 15 3.87 1.66 -19.45
N ALA A 16 4.85 2.28 -20.12
CA ALA A 16 4.65 2.86 -21.44
C ALA A 16 4.28 1.81 -22.48
N VAL A 17 4.99 0.67 -22.51
CA VAL A 17 4.70 -0.43 -23.44
C VAL A 17 3.34 -1.04 -23.14
N HIS A 18 2.98 -1.23 -21.86
CA HIS A 18 1.70 -1.81 -21.48
C HIS A 18 0.51 -0.94 -21.92
N LEU A 19 0.54 0.36 -21.61
CA LEU A 19 -0.54 1.27 -21.99
C LEU A 19 -0.62 1.46 -23.52
N ALA A 20 0.52 1.51 -24.20
CA ALA A 20 0.55 1.55 -25.66
C ALA A 20 -0.02 0.26 -26.27
N ALA A 21 0.32 -0.91 -25.70
CA ALA A 21 -0.20 -2.21 -26.14
C ALA A 21 -1.72 -2.29 -25.99
N GLN A 22 -2.28 -1.79 -24.87
CA GLN A 22 -3.73 -1.70 -24.69
C GLN A 22 -4.38 -0.72 -25.67
N ALA A 23 -3.77 0.44 -25.92
CA ALA A 23 -4.32 1.44 -26.84
C ALA A 23 -4.35 0.97 -28.32
N VAL A 24 -3.60 -0.07 -28.68
CA VAL A 24 -3.59 -0.69 -30.02
C VAL A 24 -4.11 -2.12 -30.02
N ASP A 25 -4.79 -2.55 -28.94
CA ASP A 25 -5.39 -3.87 -28.76
C ASP A 25 -4.43 -5.07 -28.93
N SER A 26 -3.14 -4.87 -28.62
CA SER A 26 -2.13 -5.93 -28.66
C SER A 26 -2.16 -6.79 -27.40
N ARG A 27 -3.02 -7.84 -27.42
CA ARG A 27 -3.21 -8.77 -26.28
C ARG A 27 -1.91 -9.39 -25.77
N VAL A 28 -1.08 -9.92 -26.66
CA VAL A 28 0.17 -10.61 -26.28
C VAL A 28 1.12 -9.67 -25.52
N LEU A 29 1.30 -8.43 -26.01
CA LEU A 29 2.15 -7.45 -25.35
C LEU A 29 1.53 -6.98 -24.03
N ALA A 30 0.22 -6.65 -24.04
CA ALA A 30 -0.48 -6.20 -22.86
C ALA A 30 -0.41 -7.24 -21.73
N ASP A 31 -0.62 -8.52 -22.06
CA ASP A 31 -0.58 -9.62 -21.10
C ASP A 31 0.81 -9.84 -20.53
N GLY A 32 1.84 -9.86 -21.39
CA GLY A 32 3.22 -10.02 -20.96
C GLY A 32 3.68 -8.87 -20.07
N THR A 33 3.40 -7.62 -20.46
CA THR A 33 3.83 -6.46 -19.67
C THR A 33 3.03 -6.28 -18.39
N GLN A 34 1.75 -6.68 -18.33
CA GLN A 34 0.95 -6.58 -17.11
C GLN A 34 1.56 -7.39 -15.97
N VAL A 35 1.99 -8.62 -16.25
CA VAL A 35 2.66 -9.50 -15.27
C VAL A 35 3.98 -8.89 -14.77
N LEU A 36 4.63 -8.04 -15.57
CA LEU A 36 5.90 -7.40 -15.22
C LEU A 36 5.74 -6.08 -14.44
N LEU A 37 4.56 -5.45 -14.43
CA LEU A 37 4.33 -4.14 -13.81
C LEU A 37 4.68 -4.12 -12.33
N VAL A 38 4.05 -5.00 -11.55
CA VAL A 38 4.22 -5.02 -10.09
C VAL A 38 5.63 -5.48 -9.68
N PRO A 39 6.25 -6.50 -10.30
CA PRO A 39 7.66 -6.82 -10.07
C PRO A 39 8.61 -5.65 -10.38
N ALA A 40 8.40 -4.92 -11.47
CA ALA A 40 9.22 -3.76 -11.82
C ALA A 40 9.05 -2.62 -10.79
N LEU A 41 7.81 -2.36 -10.34
CA LEU A 41 7.53 -1.41 -9.26
C LEU A 41 8.21 -1.84 -7.95
N ALA A 42 8.13 -3.12 -7.59
CA ALA A 42 8.81 -3.66 -6.42
C ALA A 42 10.33 -3.47 -6.53
N GLY A 43 10.94 -3.74 -7.68
CA GLY A 43 12.36 -3.42 -7.90
C GLY A 43 12.69 -1.93 -7.71
N ALA A 44 11.82 -1.02 -8.19
CA ALA A 44 11.97 0.42 -8.01
C ALA A 44 11.83 0.87 -6.54
N VAL A 45 11.01 0.18 -5.74
CA VAL A 45 10.86 0.44 -4.30
C VAL A 45 12.01 -0.17 -3.51
N TRP A 46 12.37 -1.43 -3.72
CA TRP A 46 13.39 -2.15 -2.94
C TRP A 46 14.82 -1.74 -3.27
N SER A 47 15.06 -1.10 -4.42
CA SER A 47 16.35 -0.47 -4.71
C SER A 47 16.62 0.79 -3.88
N ARG A 48 15.60 1.33 -3.19
CA ARG A 48 15.71 2.55 -2.37
C ARG A 48 16.44 2.25 -1.05
N SER A 49 17.39 3.11 -0.71
CA SER A 49 18.07 3.07 0.59
C SER A 49 17.15 3.55 1.71
N GLY A 50 17.40 3.05 2.93
CA GLY A 50 16.64 3.45 4.11
C GLY A 50 15.21 2.89 4.11
N LEU A 51 15.03 1.65 3.66
CA LEU A 51 13.79 0.93 3.92
C LEU A 51 13.84 0.30 5.33
N PRO A 52 12.77 0.38 6.13
CA PRO A 52 12.74 -0.23 7.44
C PRO A 52 12.47 -1.74 7.32
N HIS A 53 13.45 -2.53 6.87
CA HIS A 53 13.32 -3.96 6.55
C HIS A 53 12.70 -4.83 7.67
N ARG A 54 12.82 -4.41 8.93
CA ARG A 54 12.22 -5.10 10.08
C ARG A 54 10.78 -4.64 10.41
N SER A 55 10.26 -3.63 9.74
CA SER A 55 8.92 -3.07 9.98
C SER A 55 7.82 -4.02 9.49
N ALA A 56 6.81 -4.23 10.35
CA ALA A 56 5.59 -4.94 9.97
C ALA A 56 4.85 -4.24 8.82
N ALA A 57 4.88 -2.91 8.76
CA ALA A 57 4.23 -2.14 7.70
C ALA A 57 4.87 -2.41 6.32
N LEU A 58 6.21 -2.51 6.26
CA LEU A 58 6.89 -2.83 5.01
C LEU A 58 6.61 -4.27 4.56
N ARG A 59 6.56 -5.22 5.51
CA ARG A 59 6.18 -6.61 5.19
C ARG A 59 4.74 -6.71 4.69
N ALA A 60 3.81 -5.99 5.32
CA ALA A 60 2.43 -5.91 4.87
C ALA A 60 2.36 -5.33 3.45
N TYR A 61 3.07 -4.23 3.17
CA TYR A 61 3.11 -3.64 1.83
C TYR A 61 3.67 -4.60 0.79
N ALA A 62 4.74 -5.33 1.13
CA ALA A 62 5.31 -6.37 0.28
C ALA A 62 4.31 -7.48 -0.05
N GLY A 63 3.58 -7.96 0.97
CA GLY A 63 2.48 -8.91 0.78
C GLY A 63 1.42 -8.35 -0.16
N GLY A 64 1.06 -7.08 0.00
CA GLY A 64 0.15 -6.38 -0.89
C GLY A 64 0.59 -6.44 -2.35
N LEU A 65 1.85 -6.12 -2.63
CA LEU A 65 2.40 -6.21 -4.00
C LEU A 65 2.44 -7.64 -4.53
N VAL A 66 2.80 -8.64 -3.71
CA VAL A 66 2.79 -10.04 -4.14
C VAL A 66 1.38 -10.48 -4.54
N PHE A 67 0.36 -10.15 -3.74
CA PHE A 67 -1.01 -10.50 -4.05
C PHE A 67 -1.60 -9.68 -5.20
N SER A 68 -1.18 -8.42 -5.38
CA SER A 68 -1.49 -7.64 -6.59
C SER A 68 -0.93 -8.31 -7.83
N TRP A 69 0.32 -8.77 -7.78
CA TRP A 69 0.95 -9.49 -8.89
C TRP A 69 0.24 -10.82 -9.21
N ILE A 70 -0.18 -11.57 -8.17
CA ILE A 70 -0.98 -12.78 -8.36
C ILE A 70 -2.33 -12.44 -9.00
N GLY A 71 -2.99 -11.36 -8.57
CA GLY A 71 -4.24 -10.87 -9.17
C GLY A 71 -4.06 -10.51 -10.65
N ASP A 72 -2.97 -9.82 -10.98
CA ASP A 72 -2.58 -9.50 -12.35
C ASP A 72 -2.27 -10.77 -13.17
N ALA A 73 -1.69 -11.81 -12.58
CA ALA A 73 -1.34 -13.03 -13.31
C ALA A 73 -2.51 -14.03 -13.46
N ALA A 74 -3.44 -14.08 -12.50
CA ALA A 74 -4.44 -15.15 -12.40
C ALA A 74 -5.33 -15.32 -13.66
N PRO A 75 -5.88 -14.25 -14.26
CA PRO A 75 -6.71 -14.38 -15.48
C PRO A 75 -5.97 -14.92 -16.70
N ARG A 76 -4.63 -14.97 -16.68
CA ARG A 76 -3.79 -15.47 -17.79
C ARG A 76 -3.49 -16.97 -17.67
N VAL A 77 -3.73 -17.55 -16.49
CA VAL A 77 -3.46 -18.95 -16.18
C VAL A 77 -4.76 -19.74 -16.00
N LEU A 78 -5.82 -19.08 -15.56
CA LEU A 78 -7.13 -19.67 -15.30
C LEU A 78 -8.17 -19.06 -16.25
N GLU A 79 -9.03 -19.91 -16.81
CA GLU A 79 -10.05 -19.51 -17.77
C GLU A 79 -11.40 -19.19 -17.08
N GLY A 80 -12.18 -18.32 -17.72
CA GLY A 80 -13.56 -18.00 -17.32
C GLY A 80 -13.70 -17.50 -15.89
N ASP A 81 -14.79 -17.91 -15.23
CA ASP A 81 -15.15 -17.48 -13.87
C ASP A 81 -14.08 -17.82 -12.83
N ALA A 82 -13.35 -18.91 -13.01
CA ALA A 82 -12.27 -19.30 -12.10
C ALA A 82 -11.13 -18.27 -12.11
N GLY A 83 -10.77 -17.74 -13.29
CA GLY A 83 -9.79 -16.67 -13.42
C GLY A 83 -10.25 -15.37 -12.77
N PHE A 84 -11.51 -15.00 -12.97
CA PHE A 84 -12.10 -13.81 -12.34
C PHE A 84 -12.13 -13.92 -10.81
N VAL A 85 -12.61 -15.04 -10.26
CA VAL A 85 -12.67 -15.26 -8.81
C VAL A 85 -11.27 -15.29 -8.20
N ALA A 86 -10.30 -15.91 -8.86
CA ALA A 86 -8.91 -15.93 -8.40
C ALA A 86 -8.29 -14.52 -8.39
N MET A 87 -8.53 -13.73 -9.45
CA MET A 87 -8.10 -12.34 -9.54
C MET A 87 -8.68 -11.48 -8.41
N VAL A 88 -10.01 -11.49 -8.25
CA VAL A 88 -10.70 -10.68 -7.22
C VAL A 88 -10.27 -11.11 -5.82
N SER A 89 -10.12 -12.41 -5.57
CA SER A 89 -9.67 -12.92 -4.28
C SER A 89 -8.24 -12.53 -3.97
N ALA A 90 -7.34 -12.59 -4.96
CA ALA A 90 -5.96 -12.13 -4.79
C ALA A 90 -5.90 -10.62 -4.51
N PHE A 91 -6.64 -9.81 -5.25
CA PHE A 91 -6.72 -8.37 -5.00
C PHE A 91 -7.35 -8.05 -3.64
N LEU A 92 -8.33 -8.83 -3.17
CA LEU A 92 -8.88 -8.68 -1.82
C LEU A 92 -7.79 -8.86 -0.74
N VAL A 93 -6.95 -9.89 -0.87
CA VAL A 93 -5.83 -10.07 0.07
C VAL A 93 -4.81 -8.94 -0.05
N ALA A 94 -4.54 -8.47 -1.27
CA ALA A 94 -3.67 -7.31 -1.50
C ALA A 94 -4.18 -6.06 -0.76
N GLN A 95 -5.48 -5.80 -0.85
CA GLN A 95 -6.15 -4.70 -0.16
C GLN A 95 -6.04 -4.81 1.36
N VAL A 96 -6.25 -6.00 1.94
CA VAL A 96 -6.07 -6.23 3.38
C VAL A 96 -4.64 -5.93 3.80
N CYS A 97 -3.65 -6.33 2.99
CA CYS A 97 -2.24 -6.01 3.22
C CYS A 97 -1.95 -4.49 3.14
N PHE A 98 -2.54 -3.76 2.18
CA PHE A 98 -2.43 -2.31 2.11
C PHE A 98 -3.10 -1.61 3.28
N LEU A 99 -4.31 -2.06 3.67
CA LEU A 99 -5.01 -1.55 4.85
C LEU A 99 -4.16 -1.73 6.11
N ALA A 100 -3.60 -2.92 6.32
CA ALA A 100 -2.70 -3.21 7.43
C ALA A 100 -1.47 -2.28 7.41
N THR A 101 -0.87 -2.05 6.23
CA THR A 101 0.24 -1.10 6.05
C THR A 101 -0.12 0.29 6.55
N PHE A 102 -1.30 0.81 6.16
CA PHE A 102 -1.72 2.16 6.51
C PHE A 102 -2.06 2.30 8.00
N LEU A 103 -2.75 1.30 8.57
CA LEU A 103 -3.07 1.24 10.00
C LEU A 103 -1.82 1.13 10.90
N LEU A 104 -0.77 0.48 10.41
CA LEU A 104 0.52 0.39 11.13
C LEU A 104 1.33 1.68 11.07
N LEU A 105 1.12 2.53 10.05
CA LEU A 105 1.89 3.77 9.84
C LEU A 105 1.21 5.03 10.37
N SER A 106 -0.10 4.97 10.62
CA SER A 106 -0.91 6.09 11.06
C SER A 106 -1.85 5.67 12.19
N ARG A 107 -1.79 6.42 13.30
CA ARG A 107 -2.75 6.31 14.41
C ARG A 107 -3.97 7.23 14.23
N ARG A 108 -3.96 8.09 13.21
CA ARG A 108 -5.07 9.00 12.92
C ARG A 108 -6.23 8.21 12.34
N ARG A 109 -7.46 8.65 12.64
CA ARG A 109 -8.67 8.12 12.02
C ARG A 109 -9.03 8.97 10.80
N PRO A 110 -9.56 8.37 9.72
CA PRO A 110 -10.13 9.15 8.63
C PRO A 110 -11.31 9.98 9.15
N SER A 111 -11.53 11.17 8.58
CA SER A 111 -12.66 12.00 8.96
C SER A 111 -13.97 11.32 8.57
N LEU A 112 -15.04 11.59 9.33
CA LEU A 112 -16.35 11.01 9.05
C LEU A 112 -16.82 11.34 7.61
N GLY A 113 -16.56 12.56 7.14
CA GLY A 113 -16.91 12.97 5.76
C GLY A 113 -16.19 12.14 4.69
N VAL A 114 -14.93 11.74 4.91
CA VAL A 114 -14.20 10.85 3.98
C VAL A 114 -14.84 9.46 3.96
N ILE A 115 -15.14 8.88 5.13
CA ILE A 115 -15.77 7.57 5.24
C ILE A 115 -17.14 7.58 4.55
N VAL A 116 -17.98 8.59 4.85
CA VAL A 116 -19.31 8.74 4.26
C VAL A 116 -19.22 8.92 2.74
N GLY A 117 -18.24 9.71 2.24
CA GLY A 117 -18.04 9.89 0.81
C GLY A 117 -17.74 8.59 0.07
N TYR A 118 -16.76 7.81 0.55
CA TYR A 118 -16.44 6.51 -0.04
C TYR A 118 -17.57 5.50 0.13
N LEU A 119 -18.24 5.48 1.29
CA LEU A 119 -19.37 4.59 1.53
C LEU A 119 -20.55 4.91 0.60
N ALA A 120 -20.85 6.19 0.38
CA ALA A 120 -21.89 6.60 -0.55
C ALA A 120 -21.56 6.19 -1.99
N GLY A 121 -20.30 6.41 -2.42
CA GLY A 121 -19.83 5.94 -3.72
C GLY A 121 -19.92 4.42 -3.86
N PHE A 122 -19.52 3.67 -2.84
CA PHE A 122 -19.64 2.22 -2.83
C PHE A 122 -21.09 1.74 -2.86
N VAL A 123 -21.99 2.34 -2.09
CA VAL A 123 -23.41 1.96 -2.10
C VAL A 123 -24.04 2.20 -3.48
N ALA A 124 -23.73 3.32 -4.12
CA ALA A 124 -24.19 3.61 -5.47
C ALA A 124 -23.66 2.58 -6.49
N LEU A 125 -22.36 2.28 -6.44
CA LEU A 125 -21.75 1.26 -7.29
C LEU A 125 -22.33 -0.14 -7.03
N PHE A 126 -22.46 -0.52 -5.76
CA PHE A 126 -22.98 -1.80 -5.35
C PHE A 126 -24.42 -2.00 -5.84
N ALA A 127 -25.27 -0.97 -5.73
CA ALA A 127 -26.63 -0.98 -6.26
C ALA A 127 -26.65 -1.14 -7.79
N ALA A 128 -25.73 -0.50 -8.51
CA ALA A 128 -25.60 -0.61 -9.96
C ALA A 128 -25.11 -2.00 -10.44
N CYS A 129 -24.28 -2.68 -9.65
CA CYS A 129 -23.73 -3.99 -9.95
C CYS A 129 -24.57 -5.16 -9.39
N ALA A 130 -25.52 -4.90 -8.48
CA ALA A 130 -26.15 -5.95 -7.69
C ALA A 130 -26.91 -7.00 -8.53
N SER A 131 -27.59 -6.57 -9.60
CA SER A 131 -28.35 -7.47 -10.48
C SER A 131 -27.46 -8.36 -11.34
N GLY A 132 -26.27 -7.89 -11.75
CA GLY A 132 -25.32 -8.66 -12.55
C GLY A 132 -24.37 -9.54 -11.72
N ALA A 133 -24.15 -9.22 -10.45
CA ALA A 133 -23.21 -9.97 -9.61
C ALA A 133 -23.68 -11.38 -9.24
N GLY A 134 -24.99 -11.66 -9.27
CA GLY A 134 -25.54 -13.00 -9.03
C GLY A 134 -24.99 -13.65 -7.74
N THR A 135 -24.38 -14.84 -7.88
CA THR A 135 -23.79 -15.59 -6.75
C THR A 135 -22.51 -14.96 -6.19
N LEU A 136 -21.86 -14.05 -6.93
CA LEU A 136 -20.65 -13.33 -6.51
C LEU A 136 -20.96 -12.10 -5.65
N LEU A 137 -22.24 -11.72 -5.49
CA LEU A 137 -22.65 -10.55 -4.71
C LEU A 137 -22.04 -10.49 -3.30
N PRO A 138 -21.95 -11.58 -2.51
CA PRO A 138 -21.27 -11.54 -1.21
C PRO A 138 -19.78 -11.21 -1.31
N LEU A 139 -19.08 -11.74 -2.31
CA LEU A 139 -17.67 -11.45 -2.56
C LEU A 139 -17.48 -9.97 -2.92
N VAL A 140 -18.33 -9.43 -3.80
CA VAL A 140 -18.33 -8.01 -4.18
C VAL A 140 -18.59 -7.11 -2.97
N ALA A 141 -19.52 -7.50 -2.08
CA ALA A 141 -19.83 -6.74 -0.87
C ALA A 141 -18.61 -6.67 0.07
N VAL A 142 -17.99 -7.82 0.37
CA VAL A 142 -16.79 -7.89 1.21
C VAL A 142 -15.65 -7.09 0.58
N TYR A 143 -15.44 -7.25 -0.73
CA TYR A 143 -14.42 -6.53 -1.48
C TYR A 143 -14.60 -5.02 -1.37
N GLY A 144 -15.80 -4.52 -1.65
CA GLY A 144 -16.09 -3.09 -1.61
C GLY A 144 -16.01 -2.48 -0.20
N ILE A 145 -16.38 -3.22 0.84
CA ILE A 145 -16.20 -2.77 2.23
C ILE A 145 -14.71 -2.60 2.56
N VAL A 146 -13.87 -3.57 2.17
CA VAL A 146 -12.42 -3.48 2.34
C VAL A 146 -11.86 -2.31 1.51
N LEU A 147 -12.34 -2.11 0.29
CA LEU A 147 -11.93 -1.01 -0.57
C LEU A 147 -12.23 0.36 0.04
N VAL A 148 -13.43 0.55 0.61
CA VAL A 148 -13.79 1.76 1.37
C VAL A 148 -12.83 1.97 2.55
N ALA A 149 -12.48 0.90 3.27
CA ALA A 149 -11.56 0.98 4.40
C ALA A 149 -10.14 1.36 3.97
N VAL A 150 -9.63 0.77 2.89
CA VAL A 150 -8.33 1.09 2.28
C VAL A 150 -8.29 2.56 1.86
N ALA A 151 -9.25 2.98 1.02
CA ALA A 151 -9.30 4.33 0.46
C ALA A 151 -9.48 5.41 1.53
N SER A 152 -10.28 5.13 2.55
CA SER A 152 -10.45 6.03 3.70
C SER A 152 -9.17 6.13 4.53
N THR A 153 -8.58 5.00 4.92
CA THR A 153 -7.39 4.97 5.79
C THR A 153 -6.15 5.54 5.10
N ALA A 154 -6.04 5.38 3.78
CA ALA A 154 -4.99 5.96 2.95
C ALA A 154 -4.83 7.48 3.16
N THR A 155 -5.94 8.20 3.36
CA THR A 155 -5.95 9.66 3.61
C THR A 155 -5.21 10.07 4.89
N THR A 156 -5.07 9.15 5.83
CA THR A 156 -4.45 9.42 7.14
C THR A 156 -2.92 9.34 7.10
N VAL A 157 -2.33 8.71 6.07
CA VAL A 157 -0.89 8.46 5.98
C VAL A 157 -0.15 9.66 5.37
N SER A 158 -0.60 10.12 4.20
CA SER A 158 -0.10 11.33 3.52
C SER A 158 -1.01 11.72 2.36
N ARG A 159 -0.87 12.95 1.84
CA ARG A 159 -1.63 13.41 0.66
C ARG A 159 -1.44 12.50 -0.56
N ARG A 160 -0.22 12.00 -0.80
CA ARG A 160 0.07 11.09 -1.92
C ARG A 160 -0.66 9.77 -1.77
N VAL A 161 -0.56 9.14 -0.59
CA VAL A 161 -1.26 7.88 -0.32
C VAL A 161 -2.78 8.07 -0.41
N GLY A 162 -3.32 9.17 0.12
CA GLY A 162 -4.75 9.50 -0.02
C GLY A 162 -5.21 9.64 -1.47
N LEU A 163 -4.46 10.35 -2.33
CA LEU A 163 -4.74 10.42 -3.77
C LEU A 163 -4.64 9.05 -4.45
N GLY A 164 -3.69 8.22 -4.03
CA GLY A 164 -3.61 6.83 -4.47
C GLY A 164 -4.87 6.05 -4.11
N GLY A 165 -5.43 6.26 -2.92
CA GLY A 165 -6.69 5.64 -2.49
C GLY A 165 -7.88 6.03 -3.35
N VAL A 166 -7.94 7.29 -3.82
CA VAL A 166 -8.99 7.76 -4.75
C VAL A 166 -8.88 7.03 -6.08
N LEU A 167 -7.68 6.99 -6.67
CA LEU A 167 -7.46 6.32 -7.96
C LEU A 167 -7.67 4.80 -7.86
N PHE A 168 -7.30 4.21 -6.74
CA PHE A 168 -7.53 2.80 -6.46
C PHE A 168 -9.02 2.48 -6.39
N PHE A 169 -9.79 3.26 -5.62
CA PHE A 169 -11.25 3.12 -5.57
C PHE A 169 -11.89 3.28 -6.96
N PHE A 170 -11.42 4.26 -7.74
CA PHE A 170 -11.93 4.52 -9.09
C PHE A 170 -11.62 3.37 -10.04
N SER A 171 -10.38 2.88 -10.07
CA SER A 171 -9.96 1.72 -10.89
C SER A 171 -10.84 0.50 -10.62
N ASP A 172 -11.01 0.14 -9.36
CA ASP A 172 -11.80 -1.02 -8.95
C ASP A 172 -13.30 -0.84 -9.26
N SER A 173 -13.79 0.40 -9.21
CA SER A 173 -15.17 0.72 -9.62
C SER A 173 -15.40 0.46 -11.10
N LEU A 174 -14.43 0.79 -11.96
CA LEU A 174 -14.53 0.52 -13.40
C LEU A 174 -14.58 -0.99 -13.66
N ILE A 175 -13.72 -1.78 -13.00
CA ILE A 175 -13.72 -3.24 -13.10
C ILE A 175 -15.09 -3.81 -12.68
N ALA A 176 -15.65 -3.33 -11.56
CA ALA A 176 -16.96 -3.78 -11.07
C ALA A 176 -18.10 -3.43 -12.05
N LEU A 177 -18.09 -2.24 -12.65
CA LEU A 177 -19.10 -1.84 -13.62
C LEU A 177 -19.04 -2.72 -14.87
N GLU A 178 -17.87 -2.93 -15.45
CA GLU A 178 -17.72 -3.81 -16.63
C GLU A 178 -18.13 -5.24 -16.34
N SER A 179 -17.81 -5.74 -15.16
CA SER A 179 -18.08 -7.14 -14.80
C SER A 179 -19.56 -7.40 -14.50
N PHE A 180 -20.29 -6.40 -13.99
CA PHE A 180 -21.60 -6.62 -13.38
C PHE A 180 -22.71 -5.66 -13.85
N SER A 181 -22.43 -4.71 -14.73
CA SER A 181 -23.41 -3.76 -15.23
C SER A 181 -23.50 -3.82 -16.76
N SER A 182 -24.61 -4.37 -17.27
CA SER A 182 -24.82 -4.56 -18.72
C SER A 182 -24.95 -3.26 -19.54
N TRP A 183 -25.10 -2.11 -18.88
CA TRP A 183 -25.23 -0.80 -19.51
C TRP A 183 -23.90 -0.06 -19.61
N TYR A 184 -22.86 -0.54 -18.93
CA TYR A 184 -21.55 0.09 -18.91
C TYR A 184 -20.67 -0.58 -19.96
N GLU A 185 -20.32 0.17 -21.00
CA GLU A 185 -19.33 -0.21 -22.00
C GLU A 185 -18.51 1.02 -22.34
N THR A 186 -17.18 0.89 -22.41
CA THR A 186 -16.32 1.98 -22.84
C THR A 186 -15.17 1.45 -23.72
N PRO A 187 -14.92 2.04 -24.90
CA PRO A 187 -13.85 1.58 -25.80
C PRO A 187 -12.45 1.65 -25.20
N LEU A 188 -12.24 2.46 -24.15
CA LEU A 188 -10.96 2.64 -23.49
C LEU A 188 -10.92 2.01 -22.08
N HIS A 189 -11.77 1.01 -21.81
CA HIS A 189 -11.92 0.39 -20.50
C HIS A 189 -10.58 0.00 -19.88
N ASP A 190 -9.85 -0.87 -20.58
CA ASP A 190 -8.59 -1.45 -20.11
C ASP A 190 -7.55 -0.36 -19.83
N VAL A 191 -7.45 0.63 -20.73
CA VAL A 191 -6.52 1.76 -20.60
C VAL A 191 -6.86 2.62 -19.38
N LEU A 192 -8.14 2.89 -19.13
CA LEU A 192 -8.60 3.68 -17.98
C LEU A 192 -8.33 2.94 -16.65
N VAL A 193 -8.67 1.66 -16.59
CA VAL A 193 -8.38 0.81 -15.43
C VAL A 193 -6.88 0.79 -15.15
N MET A 194 -6.06 0.43 -16.14
CA MET A 194 -4.62 0.29 -15.90
C MET A 194 -3.92 1.61 -15.61
N THR A 195 -4.32 2.70 -16.27
CA THR A 195 -3.77 4.03 -15.97
C THR A 195 -4.02 4.42 -14.51
N THR A 196 -5.25 4.21 -14.03
CA THR A 196 -5.65 4.59 -12.68
C THR A 196 -5.07 3.64 -11.63
N TYR A 197 -5.03 2.33 -11.91
CA TYR A 197 -4.36 1.31 -11.10
C TYR A 197 -2.85 1.59 -10.95
N ILE A 198 -2.13 1.79 -12.05
CA ILE A 198 -0.68 2.06 -12.04
C ILE A 198 -0.40 3.36 -11.28
N ALA A 199 -1.18 4.42 -11.53
CA ALA A 199 -1.03 5.68 -10.82
C ALA A 199 -1.28 5.53 -9.31
N ALA A 200 -2.28 4.73 -8.90
CA ALA A 200 -2.53 4.42 -7.51
C ALA A 200 -1.35 3.72 -6.85
N GLN A 201 -0.80 2.68 -7.50
CA GLN A 201 0.36 1.93 -7.02
C GLN A 201 1.60 2.81 -6.87
N ILE A 202 1.86 3.71 -7.82
CA ILE A 202 2.97 4.68 -7.75
C ILE A 202 2.77 5.66 -6.57
N LEU A 203 1.55 6.15 -6.37
CA LEU A 203 1.23 7.07 -5.29
C LEU A 203 1.35 6.42 -3.90
N PHE A 204 0.93 5.15 -3.77
CA PHE A 204 1.19 4.35 -2.57
C PHE A 204 2.70 4.17 -2.35
N ALA A 205 3.42 3.67 -3.34
CA ALA A 205 4.86 3.42 -3.24
C ALA A 205 5.65 4.68 -2.83
N THR A 206 5.46 5.78 -3.55
CA THR A 206 6.20 7.03 -3.30
C THR A 206 5.76 7.72 -2.01
N GLY A 207 4.49 7.62 -1.64
CA GLY A 207 3.95 8.15 -0.39
C GLY A 207 4.49 7.39 0.84
N LEU A 208 4.49 6.06 0.80
CA LEU A 208 5.03 5.20 1.87
C LEU A 208 6.54 5.38 2.04
N LEU A 209 7.28 5.45 0.93
CA LEU A 209 8.72 5.72 0.97
C LEU A 209 9.02 7.09 1.59
N GLY A 210 8.22 8.11 1.29
CA GLY A 210 8.31 9.42 1.94
C GLY A 210 8.03 9.35 3.45
N ARG A 211 7.00 8.59 3.85
CA ARG A 211 6.62 8.37 5.24
C ARG A 211 7.73 7.67 6.03
N TRP A 212 8.31 6.58 5.52
CA TRP A 212 9.39 5.84 6.19
C TRP A 212 10.68 6.67 6.35
N ARG A 213 11.01 7.50 5.35
CA ARG A 213 12.14 8.44 5.46
C ARG A 213 11.90 9.53 6.49
N ALA A 214 10.66 9.96 6.67
CA ALA A 214 10.32 10.92 7.72
C ALA A 214 10.45 10.30 9.12
N ASP A 215 9.98 9.07 9.31
CA ASP A 215 10.15 8.34 10.58
C ASP A 215 11.61 8.15 10.97
N GLN A 216 12.46 7.76 10.01
CA GLN A 216 13.89 7.57 10.28
C GLN A 216 14.60 8.87 10.65
N ARG A 217 14.28 9.96 9.95
CA ARG A 217 14.83 11.29 10.30
C ARG A 217 14.39 11.73 11.68
N ALA A 218 13.13 11.48 12.06
CA ALA A 218 12.66 11.77 13.41
C ALA A 218 13.39 10.93 14.47
N ALA A 219 13.64 9.63 14.20
CA ALA A 219 14.37 8.76 15.10
C ALA A 219 15.85 9.15 15.25
N SER A 220 16.52 9.56 14.17
CA SER A 220 17.93 9.99 14.22
C SER A 220 18.14 11.34 14.91
N SER A 221 17.10 12.18 14.97
CA SER A 221 17.17 13.51 15.59
C SER A 221 16.86 13.50 17.10
N GLN A 222 16.43 12.37 17.67
CA GLN A 222 16.26 12.27 19.12
C GLN A 222 17.63 12.11 19.80
N PRO A 223 17.99 12.98 20.77
CA PRO A 223 19.23 12.85 21.53
C PRO A 223 19.28 11.47 22.19
N SER A 224 20.38 10.74 22.00
CA SER A 224 20.61 9.48 22.72
C SER A 224 20.48 9.76 24.21
N PRO A 225 19.65 9.02 24.98
CA PRO A 225 19.60 9.19 26.43
C PRO A 225 21.02 8.97 26.94
N ALA A 226 21.61 10.04 27.48
CA ALA A 226 22.99 10.04 27.91
C ALA A 226 23.22 8.84 28.83
N THR A 227 24.09 7.94 28.40
CA THR A 227 24.70 6.92 29.25
C THR A 227 25.64 7.67 30.19
N GLY A 228 25.07 8.31 31.21
CA GLY A 228 25.74 9.39 31.92
C GLY A 228 25.08 9.72 33.25
N ALA A 229 24.84 8.69 34.06
CA ALA A 229 24.76 8.85 35.51
C ALA A 229 25.36 7.60 36.14
N SER A 230 26.68 7.45 36.00
CA SER A 230 27.47 6.73 36.99
C SER A 230 27.27 7.47 38.31
N SER A 231 26.29 7.03 39.10
CA SER A 231 26.18 7.45 40.49
C SER A 231 27.43 6.94 41.20
N THR A 232 28.34 7.86 41.50
CA THR A 232 29.34 7.69 42.54
C THR A 232 28.61 7.32 43.82
N ARG A 233 28.57 6.02 44.11
CA ARG A 233 28.12 5.46 45.38
C ARG A 233 29.11 5.95 46.45
N PRO A 234 28.68 6.63 47.53
CA PRO A 234 29.59 6.98 48.61
C PRO A 234 30.05 5.68 49.28
N ASP A 235 31.36 5.48 49.35
CA ASP A 235 31.99 4.38 50.09
C ASP A 235 31.79 4.63 51.61
N PRO A 236 31.08 3.75 52.35
CA PRO A 236 30.83 3.93 53.77
C PRO A 236 32.04 3.61 54.67
N SER A 237 33.19 3.18 54.13
CA SER A 237 34.28 2.62 54.93
C SER A 237 35.29 3.62 55.49
N ARG A 238 35.12 4.94 55.28
CA ARG A 238 36.10 5.96 55.74
C ARG A 238 35.67 6.69 57.01
N ARG A 239 35.41 5.97 58.10
CA ARG A 239 35.38 6.52 59.48
C ARG A 239 36.01 5.56 60.49
N SER A 240 37.33 5.58 60.53
CA SER A 240 38.20 5.34 61.68
C SER A 240 39.34 6.34 61.49
N SER A 241 39.88 7.09 62.46
CA SER A 241 39.98 6.97 63.90
C SER A 241 40.61 8.27 64.40
N SER A 242 40.08 8.91 65.43
CA SER A 242 40.90 9.73 66.35
C SER A 242 40.14 9.98 67.65
N SER A 243 40.21 9.00 68.54
CA SER A 243 40.09 9.21 69.99
C SER A 243 41.41 9.74 70.54
N GLY A 244 41.35 10.83 71.30
CA GLY A 244 42.45 11.34 72.13
C GLY A 244 41.97 12.63 72.79
N SER A 245 41.59 12.58 74.08
CA SER A 245 42.38 13.13 75.20
C SER A 245 42.50 14.65 75.18
N SER A 246 42.31 15.44 76.23
CA SER A 246 41.98 15.27 77.63
C SER A 246 41.91 16.69 78.21
N THR A 247 41.21 16.85 79.34
CA THR A 247 41.49 17.82 80.43
C THR A 247 41.54 19.33 80.15
N GLY A 248 40.73 20.07 80.91
CA GLY A 248 40.82 21.52 81.09
C GLY A 248 39.50 22.08 81.61
#